data_AF-A0A2E7EKT9-F1
#
_entry.id   AF-A0A2E7EKT9-F1
#
_cell.length_a   1.000
_cell.length_b   1.000
_cell.length_c   1.000
_cell.angle_alpha   90.00
_cell.angle_beta   90.00
_cell.angle_gamma   90.00
#
_symmetry.space_group_name_H-M   'P 1'
#
loop_
_entity.id
_entity.type
_entity.pdbx_description
1 polymer ?
#
loop_
_entity_poly.entity_id
_entity_poly.type
_entity_poly.pdbx_seq_one_letter_code
_entity_poly.pdbx_strand_id
1 'polypeptide(L)'
;MRNLSPEGIRRELMNLPDISRALWERVHEIPPGRVSTYGTLATALGDPVATRWVGFELLNHLHSSDCPCFRVVRATGQLGRYCQGSQDEKMACLQADGIDIVNQRVDLQLHGYAEFSGSPPLQHLKSIQEIVRSHASLVDENSVQTIAGVDVSYHGNIAFACYAETNSETGELSWSHVATRPSSFPYITSYLAYRELPVLIQLVEEVRAIRKLADAVMVDGAGIAHPRGCGVATMLGVACDLRTIGITKKLLHGSVQTTKMSCGEIRPILQHDSPIGAALRPNPRTARPIFVSPGHRIHCEQAIEQVDRVLGRRRLPDPIYWADRLSRETAKS
;
A
#
# COMPACT_ATOMS: atom_id res chain seq x y z
N MET A 1 14.45 -12.18 14.79
CA MET A 1 13.85 -10.89 14.38
C MET A 1 14.17 -9.86 15.46
N ARG A 2 14.49 -8.61 15.10
CA ARG A 2 14.61 -7.55 16.12
C ARG A 2 13.21 -7.33 16.71
N ASN A 3 13.06 -7.46 18.02
CA ASN A 3 11.85 -7.01 18.70
C ASN A 3 11.87 -5.47 18.70
N LEU A 4 11.20 -4.84 17.75
CA LEU A 4 11.02 -3.40 17.74
C LEU A 4 9.88 -3.03 18.70
N SER A 5 10.09 -2.02 19.54
CA SER A 5 8.98 -1.40 20.28
C SER A 5 8.04 -0.66 19.32
N PRO A 6 6.82 -0.27 19.75
CA PRO A 6 5.93 0.59 18.96
C PRO A 6 6.60 1.87 18.45
N GLU A 7 7.45 2.52 19.25
CA GLU A 7 8.24 3.69 18.84
C GLU A 7 9.28 3.33 17.78
N GLY A 8 9.90 2.15 17.91
CA GLY A 8 10.81 1.59 16.91
C GLY A 8 10.10 1.38 15.57
N ILE A 9 8.91 0.78 15.60
CA ILE A 9 8.06 0.59 14.41
C ILE A 9 7.74 1.94 13.78
N ARG A 10 7.26 2.91 14.57
CA ARG A 10 6.93 4.26 14.06
C ARG A 10 8.14 4.91 13.39
N ARG A 11 9.31 4.83 14.01
CA ARG A 11 10.56 5.39 13.45
C ARG A 11 10.90 4.76 12.10
N GLU A 12 10.77 3.44 11.94
CA GLU A 12 10.99 2.77 10.66
C GLU A 12 9.97 3.24 9.61
N LEU A 13 8.69 3.35 9.98
CA LEU A 13 7.62 3.80 9.07
C LEU A 13 7.77 5.27 8.65
N MET A 14 8.39 6.12 9.47
CA MET A 14 8.67 7.52 9.14
C MET A 14 9.95 7.72 8.31
N ASN A 15 10.84 6.71 8.29
CA ASN A 15 12.16 6.78 7.63
C ASN A 15 12.32 5.61 6.63
N LEU A 16 11.49 5.64 5.59
CA LEU A 16 11.45 4.57 4.59
C LEU A 16 12.67 4.60 3.66
N PRO A 17 13.16 3.43 3.22
CA PRO A 17 14.23 3.35 2.23
C PRO A 17 13.79 3.90 0.87
N ASP A 18 14.73 4.51 0.15
CA ASP A 18 14.54 4.94 -1.24
C ASP A 18 14.63 3.72 -2.18
N ILE A 19 13.47 3.18 -2.56
CA ILE A 19 13.40 1.98 -3.40
C ILE A 19 13.87 2.27 -4.83
N SER A 20 13.62 3.47 -5.35
CA SER A 20 14.07 3.86 -6.69
C SER A 20 15.60 3.94 -6.75
N ARG A 21 16.23 4.55 -5.74
CA ARG A 21 17.69 4.54 -5.61
C ARG A 21 18.25 3.13 -5.54
N ALA A 22 17.67 2.28 -4.67
CA ALA A 22 18.12 0.89 -4.55
C ALA A 22 18.00 0.12 -5.87
N LEU A 23 16.95 0.35 -6.67
CA LEU A 23 16.82 -0.23 -8.01
C LEU A 23 17.95 0.25 -8.92
N TRP A 24 18.22 1.55 -8.95
CA TRP A 24 19.27 2.11 -9.80
C TRP A 24 20.66 1.63 -9.42
N GLU A 25 20.95 1.46 -8.13
CA GLU A 25 22.18 0.81 -7.66
C GLU A 25 22.30 -0.60 -8.28
N ARG A 26 21.25 -1.43 -8.22
CA ARG A 26 21.23 -2.76 -8.87
C ARG A 26 21.42 -2.68 -10.38
N VAL A 27 20.79 -1.73 -11.04
CA VAL A 27 20.88 -1.59 -12.52
C VAL A 27 22.30 -1.24 -12.94
N HIS A 28 23.02 -0.41 -12.17
CA HIS A 28 24.42 -0.08 -12.43
C HIS A 28 25.40 -1.20 -12.09
N GLU A 29 25.02 -2.15 -11.23
CA GLU A 29 25.83 -3.34 -10.94
C GLU A 29 25.90 -4.33 -12.13
N ILE A 30 25.00 -4.24 -13.12
CA ILE A 30 25.02 -5.12 -14.30
C ILE A 30 26.24 -4.76 -15.18
N PRO A 31 27.27 -5.61 -15.29
CA PRO A 31 28.50 -5.26 -15.99
C PRO A 31 28.29 -5.29 -17.52
N PRO A 32 29.20 -4.65 -18.29
CA PRO A 32 29.23 -4.78 -19.75
C PRO A 32 29.24 -6.25 -20.19
N GLY A 33 28.54 -6.56 -21.29
CA GLY A 33 28.43 -7.93 -21.81
C GLY A 33 27.44 -8.82 -21.06
N ARG A 34 26.72 -8.26 -20.08
CA ARG A 34 25.70 -8.97 -19.31
C ARG A 34 24.34 -8.28 -19.35
N VAL A 35 23.30 -9.07 -19.15
CA VAL A 35 21.91 -8.62 -19.01
C VAL A 35 21.28 -9.18 -17.75
N SER A 36 20.34 -8.44 -17.17
CA SER A 36 19.45 -8.96 -16.14
C SER A 36 18.00 -8.86 -16.56
N THR A 37 17.10 -9.42 -15.76
CA THR A 37 15.66 -9.36 -16.02
C THR A 37 14.95 -8.50 -14.99
N TYR A 38 13.80 -7.94 -15.37
CA TYR A 38 12.93 -7.21 -14.44
C TYR A 38 12.61 -8.03 -13.18
N GLY A 39 12.41 -9.34 -13.33
CA GLY A 39 12.12 -10.25 -12.22
C GLY A 39 13.34 -10.53 -11.33
N THR A 40 14.53 -10.62 -11.94
CA THR A 40 15.79 -10.76 -11.19
C THR A 40 16.06 -9.51 -10.35
N LEU A 41 15.89 -8.31 -10.92
CA LEU A 41 16.02 -7.05 -10.19
C LEU A 41 14.99 -6.93 -9.05
N ALA A 42 13.72 -7.30 -9.30
CA ALA A 42 12.69 -7.30 -8.26
C ALA A 42 13.03 -8.27 -7.11
N THR A 43 13.57 -9.44 -7.44
CA THR A 43 14.08 -10.41 -6.45
C THR A 43 15.27 -9.84 -5.68
N ALA A 44 16.20 -9.15 -6.34
CA ALA A 44 17.35 -8.49 -5.70
C ALA A 44 16.94 -7.34 -4.77
N LEU A 45 15.80 -6.70 -5.03
CA LEU A 45 15.20 -5.72 -4.11
C LEU A 45 14.48 -6.38 -2.93
N GLY A 46 14.25 -7.70 -3.00
CA GLY A 46 13.68 -8.51 -1.93
C GLY A 46 12.27 -9.02 -2.19
N ASP A 47 11.61 -8.70 -3.31
CA ASP A 47 10.27 -9.21 -3.61
C ASP A 47 9.95 -9.24 -5.13
N PRO A 48 9.70 -10.42 -5.73
CA PRO A 48 9.33 -10.51 -7.14
C PRO A 48 8.01 -9.80 -7.50
N VAL A 49 7.14 -9.48 -6.52
CA VAL A 49 5.92 -8.69 -6.76
C VAL A 49 6.22 -7.31 -7.36
N ALA A 50 7.43 -6.78 -7.13
CA ALA A 50 7.88 -5.51 -7.65
C ALA A 50 8.22 -5.52 -9.15
N THR A 51 8.22 -6.68 -9.82
CA THR A 51 8.60 -6.83 -11.24
C THR A 51 7.91 -5.81 -12.17
N ARG A 52 6.60 -5.60 -11.98
CA ARG A 52 5.84 -4.64 -12.80
C ARG A 52 6.26 -3.20 -12.53
N TRP A 53 6.52 -2.86 -11.26
CA TRP A 53 7.00 -1.53 -10.91
C TRP A 53 8.42 -1.30 -11.44
N VAL A 54 9.34 -2.27 -11.35
CA VAL A 54 10.68 -2.17 -11.94
C VAL A 54 10.59 -1.86 -13.44
N GLY A 55 9.72 -2.56 -14.17
CA GLY A 55 9.50 -2.28 -15.59
C GLY A 55 8.93 -0.89 -15.87
N PHE A 56 8.04 -0.40 -15.02
CA PHE A 56 7.50 0.97 -15.11
C PHE A 56 8.57 2.02 -14.83
N GLU A 57 9.36 1.86 -13.77
CA GLU A 57 10.42 2.79 -13.37
C GLU A 57 11.47 2.94 -14.48
N LEU A 58 11.95 1.80 -15.02
CA LEU A 58 12.92 1.78 -16.11
C LEU A 58 12.36 2.37 -17.41
N LEU A 59 11.05 2.43 -17.59
CA LEU A 59 10.45 3.02 -18.79
C LEU A 59 10.27 4.55 -18.67
N ASN A 60 10.11 5.09 -17.45
CA ASN A 60 9.69 6.48 -17.22
C ASN A 60 10.73 7.35 -16.51
N HIS A 61 11.97 6.87 -16.36
CA HIS A 61 13.05 7.64 -15.75
C HIS A 61 13.60 8.74 -16.66
N LEU A 62 14.27 9.72 -16.05
CA LEU A 62 15.11 10.67 -16.78
C LEU A 62 16.38 9.95 -17.25
N HIS A 63 16.49 9.76 -18.56
CA HIS A 63 17.57 9.00 -19.15
C HIS A 63 18.83 9.85 -19.36
N SER A 64 19.98 9.36 -18.90
CA SER A 64 21.31 9.94 -19.13
C SER A 64 22.11 9.10 -20.12
N SER A 65 23.17 9.66 -20.71
CA SER A 65 24.04 8.95 -21.67
C SER A 65 24.65 7.66 -21.11
N ASP A 66 24.91 7.64 -19.80
CA ASP A 66 25.61 6.54 -19.13
C ASP A 66 24.64 5.51 -18.54
N CYS A 67 23.35 5.63 -18.83
CA CYS A 67 22.30 4.82 -18.24
C CYS A 67 22.33 3.36 -18.75
N PRO A 68 22.59 2.36 -17.88
CA PRO A 68 22.70 0.96 -18.31
C PRO A 68 21.35 0.24 -18.42
N CYS A 69 20.22 0.96 -18.43
CA CYS A 69 18.89 0.34 -18.41
C CYS A 69 18.58 -0.51 -19.65
N PHE A 70 19.32 -0.33 -20.75
CA PHE A 70 19.24 -1.18 -21.94
C PHE A 70 19.65 -2.63 -21.63
N ARG A 71 20.48 -2.88 -20.60
CA ARG A 71 20.89 -4.21 -20.13
C ARG A 71 19.78 -4.99 -19.41
N VAL A 72 18.59 -4.40 -19.22
CA VAL A 72 17.45 -5.07 -18.57
C VAL A 72 16.47 -5.59 -19.61
N VAL A 73 16.25 -6.90 -19.67
CA VAL A 73 15.38 -7.57 -20.66
C VAL A 73 14.24 -8.34 -20.00
N ARG A 74 13.34 -8.90 -20.81
CA ARG A 74 12.27 -9.78 -20.32
C ARG A 74 12.85 -11.12 -19.84
N ALA A 75 12.11 -11.82 -18.97
CA ALA A 75 12.48 -13.17 -18.52
C ALA A 75 12.63 -14.20 -19.66
N THR A 76 12.04 -13.92 -20.83
CA THR A 76 12.19 -14.73 -22.05
C THR A 76 13.42 -14.36 -22.88
N GLY A 77 14.28 -13.45 -22.40
CA GLY A 77 15.40 -12.87 -23.15
C GLY A 77 15.01 -11.83 -24.19
N GLN A 78 13.71 -11.63 -24.46
CA GLN A 78 13.25 -10.59 -25.39
C GLN A 78 13.59 -9.18 -24.87
N LEU A 79 14.01 -8.29 -25.78
CA LEU A 79 14.49 -6.95 -25.40
C LEU A 79 13.47 -6.11 -24.60
N GLY A 80 12.18 -6.25 -24.89
CA GLY A 80 11.14 -5.43 -24.26
C GLY A 80 11.16 -3.98 -24.77
N ARG A 81 10.49 -3.08 -24.04
CA ARG A 81 10.43 -1.64 -24.40
C ARG A 81 11.70 -0.92 -23.93
N TYR A 82 11.98 0.22 -24.54
CA TYR A 82 13.08 1.11 -24.20
C TYR A 82 12.57 2.53 -23.98
N CYS A 83 13.17 3.26 -23.03
CA CYS A 83 12.71 4.59 -22.64
C CYS A 83 13.07 5.67 -23.66
N GLN A 84 14.18 5.54 -24.40
CA GLN A 84 14.60 6.54 -25.38
C GLN A 84 14.00 6.35 -26.78
N GLY A 85 13.39 5.20 -27.07
CA GLY A 85 12.76 4.99 -28.37
C GLY A 85 12.55 3.53 -28.74
N SER A 86 13.11 3.13 -29.88
CA SER A 86 12.77 1.86 -30.53
C SER A 86 13.51 0.67 -29.92
N GLN A 87 13.07 -0.54 -30.28
CA GLN A 87 13.81 -1.75 -29.91
C GLN A 87 15.15 -1.86 -30.64
N ASP A 88 15.30 -1.21 -31.80
CA ASP A 88 16.53 -1.21 -32.59
C ASP A 88 17.62 -0.38 -31.90
N GLU A 89 17.26 0.73 -31.26
CA GLU A 89 18.19 1.54 -30.46
C GLU A 89 18.70 0.74 -29.26
N LYS A 90 17.80 0.04 -28.55
CA LYS A 90 18.17 -0.84 -27.45
C LYS A 90 19.08 -1.98 -27.92
N MET A 91 18.79 -2.56 -29.08
CA MET A 91 19.60 -3.60 -29.70
C MET A 91 21.02 -3.09 -30.02
N ALA A 92 21.14 -1.88 -30.59
CA ALA A 92 22.43 -1.27 -30.89
C ALA A 92 23.26 -1.04 -29.61
N CYS A 93 22.64 -0.55 -28.52
CA CYS A 93 23.32 -0.42 -27.23
C CYS A 93 23.83 -1.77 -26.71
N LEU A 94 22.99 -2.82 -26.76
CA LEU A 94 23.38 -4.15 -26.31
C LEU A 94 24.51 -4.76 -27.16
N GLN A 95 24.46 -4.59 -28.48
CA GLN A 95 25.52 -5.06 -29.39
C GLN A 95 26.83 -4.32 -29.16
N ALA A 96 26.78 -2.99 -28.96
CA ALA A 96 27.95 -2.19 -28.59
C ALA A 96 28.53 -2.61 -27.23
N ASP A 97 27.68 -3.16 -26.35
CA ASP A 97 28.05 -3.70 -25.05
C ASP A 97 28.52 -5.17 -25.10
N GLY A 98 28.68 -5.74 -26.31
CA GLY A 98 29.22 -7.10 -26.51
C GLY A 98 28.20 -8.22 -26.32
N ILE A 99 26.91 -7.94 -26.51
CA ILE A 99 25.83 -8.92 -26.34
C ILE A 99 25.28 -9.32 -27.70
N ASP A 100 25.35 -10.62 -27.99
CA ASP A 100 24.78 -11.19 -29.20
C ASP A 100 23.25 -11.29 -29.11
N ILE A 101 22.57 -10.87 -30.17
CA ILE A 101 21.11 -10.84 -30.24
C ILE A 101 20.64 -11.58 -31.48
N VAL A 102 19.79 -12.59 -31.27
CA VAL A 102 19.17 -13.38 -32.34
C VAL A 102 17.66 -13.28 -32.19
N ASN A 103 16.95 -12.89 -33.26
CA ASN A 103 15.49 -12.74 -33.25
C ASN A 103 14.97 -11.83 -32.10
N GLN A 104 15.65 -10.71 -31.86
CA GLN A 104 15.35 -9.77 -30.76
C GLN A 104 15.38 -10.41 -29.36
N ARG A 105 16.18 -11.47 -29.19
CA ARG A 105 16.34 -12.19 -27.93
C ARG A 105 17.82 -12.30 -27.60
N VAL A 106 18.13 -12.03 -26.34
CA VAL A 106 19.42 -12.30 -25.71
C VAL A 106 19.38 -13.70 -25.10
N ASP A 107 20.46 -14.46 -25.23
CA ASP A 107 20.64 -15.71 -24.51
C ASP A 107 20.98 -15.43 -23.03
N LEU A 108 20.01 -15.72 -22.15
CA LEU A 108 20.17 -15.52 -20.70
C LEU A 108 21.10 -16.54 -20.05
N GLN A 109 21.38 -17.69 -20.67
CA GLN A 109 22.37 -18.64 -20.16
C GLN A 109 23.79 -18.10 -20.37
N LEU A 110 24.01 -17.43 -21.50
CA LEU A 110 25.32 -16.87 -21.84
C LEU A 110 25.55 -15.50 -21.18
N HIS A 111 24.56 -14.61 -21.23
CA HIS A 111 24.70 -13.21 -20.79
C HIS A 111 23.99 -12.89 -19.48
N GLY A 112 23.29 -13.83 -18.86
CA GLY A 112 22.51 -13.56 -17.64
C GLY A 112 23.35 -13.11 -16.45
N TYR A 113 22.83 -12.13 -15.70
CA TYR A 113 23.39 -11.63 -14.46
C TYR A 113 22.33 -11.59 -13.37
N ALA A 114 22.64 -12.20 -12.22
CA ALA A 114 21.73 -12.35 -11.09
C ALA A 114 22.39 -12.13 -9.73
N GLU A 115 23.69 -11.81 -9.69
CA GLU A 115 24.44 -11.62 -8.45
C GLU A 115 24.44 -10.13 -8.09
N PHE A 116 23.59 -9.74 -7.15
CA PHE A 116 23.48 -8.35 -6.74
C PHE A 116 23.93 -8.18 -5.29
N SER A 117 24.67 -7.11 -5.02
CA SER A 117 25.15 -6.73 -3.70
C SER A 117 24.12 -5.88 -2.95
N GLY A 118 24.37 -5.56 -1.69
CA GLY A 118 23.56 -4.64 -0.89
C GLY A 118 22.30 -5.26 -0.25
N SER A 119 21.72 -4.54 0.71
CA SER A 119 20.55 -5.03 1.44
C SER A 119 19.28 -4.97 0.57
N PRO A 120 18.39 -5.97 0.63
CA PRO A 120 17.11 -5.98 -0.09
C PRO A 120 16.04 -5.15 0.66
N PRO A 121 15.73 -3.90 0.24
CA PRO A 121 14.85 -3.01 1.01
C PRO A 121 13.41 -3.51 1.12
N LEU A 122 12.87 -4.19 0.10
CA LEU A 122 11.51 -4.73 0.16
C LEU A 122 11.42 -5.92 1.13
N GLN A 123 12.50 -6.68 1.29
CA GLN A 123 12.55 -7.73 2.31
C GLN A 123 12.56 -7.13 3.72
N HIS A 124 13.30 -6.04 3.93
CA HIS A 124 13.26 -5.29 5.20
C HIS A 124 11.84 -4.80 5.51
N LEU A 125 11.16 -4.18 4.54
CA LEU A 125 9.77 -3.75 4.69
C LEU A 125 8.82 -4.92 4.98
N LYS A 126 9.01 -6.10 4.37
CA LYS A 126 8.21 -7.28 4.74
C LYS A 126 8.41 -7.69 6.19
N SER A 127 9.65 -7.64 6.68
CA SER A 127 9.93 -7.95 8.09
C SER A 127 9.24 -6.95 9.04
N ILE A 128 9.13 -5.68 8.66
CA ILE A 128 8.37 -4.69 9.44
C ILE A 128 6.88 -5.06 9.49
N GLN A 129 6.27 -5.48 8.38
CA GLN A 129 4.89 -5.97 8.36
C GLN A 129 4.67 -7.15 9.32
N GLU A 130 5.62 -8.08 9.37
CA GLU A 130 5.56 -9.24 10.29
C GLU A 130 5.69 -8.81 11.75
N ILE A 131 6.60 -7.87 12.04
CA ILE A 131 6.75 -7.30 13.39
C ILE A 131 5.49 -6.54 13.80
N VAL A 132 4.92 -5.72 12.93
CA VAL A 132 3.66 -5.01 13.21
C VAL A 132 2.55 -6.00 13.49
N ARG A 133 2.42 -7.05 12.66
CA ARG A 133 1.40 -8.09 12.85
C ARG A 133 1.49 -8.72 14.24
N SER A 134 2.70 -9.00 14.75
CA SER A 134 2.87 -9.60 16.08
C SER A 134 2.48 -8.66 17.23
N HIS A 135 2.42 -7.35 16.98
CA HIS A 135 1.97 -6.34 17.95
C HIS A 135 0.48 -6.02 17.82
N ALA A 136 -0.19 -6.48 16.76
CA ALA A 136 -1.60 -6.22 16.56
C ALA A 136 -2.44 -6.99 17.60
N SER A 137 -3.16 -6.25 18.45
CA SER A 137 -4.20 -6.81 19.33
C SER A 137 -5.56 -6.80 18.62
N LEU A 138 -6.33 -7.88 18.77
CA LEU A 138 -7.72 -7.98 18.30
C LEU A 138 -8.69 -8.15 19.47
N VAL A 139 -8.39 -7.46 20.57
CA VAL A 139 -9.19 -7.44 21.79
C VAL A 139 -9.89 -6.10 21.89
N ASP A 140 -11.15 -6.15 22.28
CA ASP A 140 -11.97 -4.98 22.57
C ASP A 140 -11.55 -4.36 23.90
N GLU A 141 -11.37 -3.05 23.90
CA GLU A 141 -11.00 -2.30 25.10
C GLU A 141 -11.85 -1.06 25.19
N ASN A 142 -12.50 -0.81 26.33
CA ASN A 142 -13.38 0.35 26.57
C ASN A 142 -14.50 0.53 25.53
N SER A 143 -15.45 1.41 25.81
CA SER A 143 -16.49 1.77 24.84
C SER A 143 -15.96 2.80 23.83
N VAL A 144 -16.35 2.65 22.56
CA VAL A 144 -16.06 3.62 21.49
C VAL A 144 -17.21 4.63 21.43
N GLN A 145 -16.93 5.88 21.78
CA GLN A 145 -17.90 6.99 21.77
C GLN A 145 -17.78 7.82 20.50
N THR A 146 -16.55 8.05 20.04
CA THR A 146 -16.22 8.85 18.86
C THR A 146 -15.50 8.01 17.82
N ILE A 147 -15.84 8.22 16.55
CA ILE A 147 -15.19 7.56 15.43
C ILE A 147 -14.95 8.54 14.29
N ALA A 148 -13.76 8.46 13.71
CA ALA A 148 -13.36 9.28 12.56
C ALA A 148 -12.92 8.41 11.39
N GLY A 149 -12.85 9.00 10.20
CA GLY A 149 -12.32 8.38 8.98
C GLY A 149 -11.03 9.05 8.56
N VAL A 150 -10.12 8.26 7.98
CA VAL A 150 -8.93 8.76 7.30
C VAL A 150 -8.79 8.20 5.90
N ASP A 151 -8.30 9.04 4.99
CA ASP A 151 -7.99 8.69 3.61
C ASP A 151 -6.79 9.54 3.12
N VAL A 152 -6.09 9.05 2.09
CA VAL A 152 -4.96 9.74 1.46
C VAL A 152 -5.18 9.90 -0.05
N SER A 153 -5.04 11.13 -0.53
CA SER A 153 -4.98 11.44 -1.97
C SER A 153 -3.61 12.00 -2.35
N TYR A 154 -3.31 12.03 -3.65
CA TYR A 154 -2.00 12.46 -4.17
C TYR A 154 -2.13 13.49 -5.29
N HIS A 155 -1.23 14.47 -5.29
CA HIS A 155 -0.95 15.36 -6.42
C HIS A 155 0.55 15.37 -6.72
N GLY A 156 0.95 14.82 -7.86
CA GLY A 156 2.37 14.59 -8.15
C GLY A 156 3.02 13.69 -7.09
N ASN A 157 4.04 14.22 -6.41
CA ASN A 157 4.73 13.55 -5.30
C ASN A 157 4.27 14.02 -3.91
N ILE A 158 3.18 14.78 -3.80
CA ILE A 158 2.64 15.23 -2.51
C ILE A 158 1.45 14.34 -2.12
N ALA A 159 1.46 13.85 -0.89
CA ALA A 159 0.37 13.12 -0.26
C ALA A 159 -0.43 14.06 0.66
N PHE A 160 -1.76 13.92 0.61
CA PHE A 160 -2.73 14.69 1.39
C PHE A 160 -3.56 13.71 2.20
N ALA A 161 -3.29 13.61 3.50
CA ALA A 161 -4.07 12.79 4.41
C ALA A 161 -5.14 13.63 5.09
N CYS A 162 -6.38 13.16 5.08
CA CYS A 162 -7.51 13.85 5.69
C CYS A 162 -8.07 13.04 6.84
N TYR A 163 -8.38 13.73 7.93
CA TYR A 163 -9.13 13.23 9.08
C TYR A 163 -10.53 13.84 9.04
N ALA A 164 -11.56 13.03 9.21
CA ALA A 164 -12.95 13.50 9.20
C ALA A 164 -13.76 12.85 10.32
N GLU A 165 -14.33 13.69 11.18
CA GLU A 165 -15.38 13.31 12.13
C GLU A 165 -16.74 13.72 11.57
N THR A 166 -17.75 12.89 11.83
CA THR A 166 -19.12 13.16 11.40
C THR A 166 -20.08 13.07 12.56
N ASN A 167 -21.15 13.85 12.49
CA ASN A 167 -22.29 13.64 13.36
C ASN A 167 -22.96 12.31 12.98
N SER A 168 -23.12 11.38 13.94
CA SER A 168 -23.67 10.05 13.70
C SER A 168 -25.16 10.04 13.35
N GLU A 169 -25.91 11.08 13.70
CA GLU A 169 -27.34 11.21 13.38
C GLU A 169 -27.56 11.78 11.96
N THR A 170 -26.77 12.79 11.57
CA THR A 170 -26.97 13.48 10.28
C THR A 170 -26.07 12.95 9.16
N GLY A 171 -24.93 12.32 9.50
CA GLY A 171 -23.90 11.93 8.54
C GLY A 171 -23.13 13.12 7.93
N GLU A 172 -23.28 14.30 8.52
CA GLU A 172 -22.61 15.53 8.09
C GLU A 172 -21.26 15.68 8.78
N LEU A 173 -20.33 16.35 8.08
CA LEU A 173 -19.00 16.65 8.59
C LEU A 173 -19.11 17.58 9.81
N SER A 174 -18.63 17.13 10.96
CA SER A 174 -18.59 17.93 12.18
C SER A 174 -17.23 18.62 12.34
N TRP A 175 -16.16 17.93 11.97
CA TRP A 175 -14.79 18.44 12.07
C TRP A 175 -13.86 17.69 11.12
N SER A 176 -12.79 18.35 10.68
CA SER A 176 -11.75 17.75 9.85
C SER A 176 -10.40 18.39 10.05
N HIS A 177 -9.35 17.65 9.73
CA HIS A 177 -7.96 18.14 9.69
C HIS A 177 -7.23 17.53 8.50
N VAL A 178 -6.28 18.26 7.94
CA VAL A 178 -5.50 17.80 6.78
C VAL A 178 -4.02 17.94 7.07
N ALA A 179 -3.28 16.86 6.83
CA ALA A 179 -1.82 16.86 6.85
C ALA A 179 -1.30 16.63 5.42
N THR A 180 -0.20 17.31 5.08
CA THR A 180 0.45 17.17 3.78
C THR A 180 1.91 16.79 3.96
N ARG A 181 2.39 15.92 3.07
CA ARG A 181 3.78 15.46 3.10
C ARG A 181 4.26 15.04 1.71
N PRO A 182 5.51 15.35 1.33
CA PRO A 182 6.14 14.69 0.19
C PRO A 182 6.18 13.16 0.37
N SER A 183 5.86 12.44 -0.69
CA SER A 183 5.87 10.98 -0.78
C SER A 183 6.82 10.54 -1.89
N SER A 184 8.00 10.06 -1.51
CA SER A 184 8.98 9.45 -2.41
C SER A 184 8.78 7.95 -2.63
N PHE A 185 7.94 7.29 -1.82
CA PHE A 185 7.75 5.84 -1.93
C PHE A 185 6.97 5.47 -3.21
N PRO A 186 7.47 4.56 -4.05
CA PRO A 186 6.81 4.22 -5.31
C PRO A 186 5.51 3.43 -5.12
N TYR A 187 4.65 3.43 -6.14
CA TYR A 187 3.46 2.60 -6.13
C TYR A 187 3.81 1.14 -6.48
N ILE A 188 4.02 0.32 -5.45
CA ILE A 188 4.26 -1.12 -5.57
C ILE A 188 3.08 -1.87 -4.95
N THR A 189 2.49 -2.80 -5.70
CA THR A 189 1.38 -3.65 -5.23
C THR A 189 1.75 -4.33 -3.89
N SER A 190 0.84 -4.30 -2.92
CA SER A 190 1.01 -4.80 -1.53
C SER A 190 1.95 -3.99 -0.61
N TYR A 191 2.53 -2.89 -1.10
CA TYR A 191 3.33 -1.94 -0.32
C TYR A 191 2.69 -0.54 -0.26
N LEU A 192 1.44 -0.38 -0.68
CA LEU A 192 0.72 0.90 -0.68
C LEU A 192 0.73 1.57 0.71
N ALA A 193 0.61 0.77 1.78
CA ALA A 193 0.67 1.27 3.15
C ALA A 193 1.93 2.09 3.42
N TYR A 194 3.10 1.69 2.91
CA TYR A 194 4.35 2.44 3.09
C TYR A 194 4.32 3.81 2.40
N ARG A 195 3.51 3.98 1.35
CA ARG A 195 3.33 5.27 0.71
C ARG A 195 2.45 6.21 1.54
N GLU A 196 1.47 5.67 2.27
CA GLU A 196 0.45 6.44 3.00
C GLU A 196 0.79 6.68 4.47
N LEU A 197 1.44 5.70 5.12
CA LEU A 197 1.69 5.73 6.56
C LEU A 197 2.45 6.96 7.05
N PRO A 198 3.50 7.47 6.38
CA PRO A 198 4.21 8.65 6.87
C PRO A 198 3.30 9.88 7.06
N VAL A 199 2.38 10.12 6.11
CA VAL A 199 1.44 11.25 6.20
C VAL A 199 0.27 10.96 7.14
N LEU A 200 -0.17 9.69 7.23
CA LEU A 200 -1.22 9.28 8.18
C LEU A 200 -0.75 9.33 9.64
N ILE A 201 0.48 8.93 9.92
CA ILE A 201 1.10 9.02 11.26
C ILE A 201 1.20 10.50 11.66
N GLN A 202 1.71 11.35 10.77
CA GLN A 202 1.77 12.79 10.98
C GLN A 202 0.37 13.37 11.27
N LEU A 203 -0.62 13.04 10.45
CA LEU A 203 -2.02 13.47 10.63
C LEU A 203 -2.54 13.10 12.03
N VAL A 204 -2.36 11.85 12.44
CA VAL A 204 -2.79 11.36 13.76
C VAL A 204 -2.09 12.10 14.89
N GLU A 205 -0.77 12.34 14.77
CA GLU A 205 0.00 13.06 15.79
C GLU A 205 -0.47 14.52 15.94
N GLU A 206 -0.75 15.20 14.82
CA GLU A 206 -1.28 16.57 14.79
C GLU A 206 -2.67 16.63 15.45
N VAL A 207 -3.59 15.73 15.08
CA VAL A 207 -4.95 15.65 15.66
C VAL A 207 -4.92 15.32 17.15
N ARG A 208 -4.01 14.44 17.56
CA ARG A 208 -3.78 14.08 18.97
C ARG A 208 -3.28 15.27 19.78
N ALA A 209 -2.34 16.05 19.24
CA ALA A 209 -1.75 17.18 19.93
C ALA A 209 -2.79 18.26 20.29
N ILE A 210 -3.82 18.43 19.45
CA ILE A 210 -4.94 19.35 19.68
C ILE A 210 -6.12 18.71 20.42
N ARG A 211 -5.96 17.49 20.94
CA ARG A 211 -6.95 16.74 21.73
C ARG A 211 -8.28 16.50 20.99
N LYS A 212 -8.19 16.24 19.69
CA LYS A 212 -9.34 15.92 18.80
C LYS A 212 -9.31 14.49 18.28
N LEU A 213 -8.47 13.63 18.83
CA LEU A 213 -8.36 12.25 18.35
C LEU A 213 -9.53 11.42 18.88
N ALA A 214 -10.35 10.89 17.97
CA ALA A 214 -11.44 9.98 18.25
C ALA A 214 -10.98 8.64 18.88
N ASP A 215 -11.91 7.97 19.56
CA ASP A 215 -11.66 6.69 20.25
C ASP A 215 -11.33 5.54 19.28
N ALA A 216 -11.81 5.63 18.04
CA ALA A 216 -11.51 4.73 16.94
C ALA A 216 -11.36 5.48 15.61
N VAL A 217 -10.51 4.94 14.72
CA VAL A 217 -10.25 5.51 13.39
C VAL A 217 -10.50 4.47 12.30
N MET A 218 -11.41 4.77 11.39
CA MET A 218 -11.60 4.02 10.15
C MET A 218 -10.58 4.46 9.11
N VAL A 219 -10.00 3.52 8.38
CA VAL A 219 -8.99 3.80 7.34
C VAL A 219 -9.51 3.28 6.01
N ASP A 220 -9.46 4.06 4.92
CA ASP A 220 -9.75 3.56 3.55
C ASP A 220 -8.61 2.64 3.11
N GLY A 221 -8.72 1.37 3.49
CA GLY A 221 -7.68 0.38 3.39
C GLY A 221 -7.96 -0.84 4.25
N ALA A 222 -7.25 -1.94 4.02
CA ALA A 222 -7.48 -3.17 4.78
C ALA A 222 -6.86 -3.12 6.19
N GLY A 223 -7.47 -3.83 7.13
CA GLY A 223 -6.86 -4.25 8.40
C GLY A 223 -6.25 -5.64 8.26
N ILE A 224 -6.65 -6.60 9.10
CA ILE A 224 -6.15 -7.98 9.03
C ILE A 224 -6.61 -8.75 7.79
N ALA A 225 -7.63 -8.28 7.06
CA ALA A 225 -8.05 -8.87 5.79
C ALA A 225 -7.09 -8.50 4.64
N HIS A 226 -5.84 -8.91 4.80
CA HIS A 226 -4.70 -8.65 3.93
C HIS A 226 -3.88 -9.94 3.78
N PRO A 227 -3.19 -10.20 2.66
CA PRO A 227 -2.42 -11.44 2.46
C PRO A 227 -1.39 -11.73 3.56
N ARG A 228 -0.94 -10.69 4.27
CA ARG A 228 0.02 -10.78 5.38
C ARG A 228 -0.61 -10.57 6.76
N GLY A 229 -1.94 -10.43 6.86
CA GLY A 229 -2.62 -10.10 8.12
C GLY A 229 -2.31 -8.71 8.67
N CYS A 230 -1.80 -7.81 7.83
CA CYS A 230 -1.25 -6.52 8.24
C CYS A 230 -1.43 -5.47 7.12
N GLY A 231 -2.67 -5.03 6.91
CA GLY A 231 -2.98 -3.91 6.02
C GLY A 231 -2.68 -2.55 6.67
N VAL A 232 -2.93 -1.46 5.93
CA VAL A 232 -2.64 -0.09 6.38
C VAL A 232 -3.35 0.28 7.68
N ALA A 233 -4.58 -0.21 7.91
CA ALA A 233 -5.31 0.06 9.15
C ALA A 233 -4.62 -0.59 10.36
N THR A 234 -4.15 -1.82 10.22
CA THR A 234 -3.36 -2.52 11.26
C THR A 234 -2.03 -1.81 11.51
N MET A 235 -1.33 -1.41 10.44
CA MET A 235 -0.04 -0.71 10.56
C MET A 235 -0.16 0.65 11.25
N LEU A 236 -1.16 1.45 10.87
CA LEU A 236 -1.43 2.73 11.50
C LEU A 236 -1.82 2.55 12.97
N GLY A 237 -2.68 1.56 13.25
CA GLY A 237 -3.15 1.26 14.61
C GLY A 237 -2.01 0.92 15.55
N VAL A 238 -1.13 0.00 15.15
CA VAL A 238 0.04 -0.38 15.96
C VAL A 238 1.03 0.79 16.10
N ALA A 239 1.34 1.48 15.00
CA ALA A 239 2.34 2.56 15.02
C ALA A 239 1.92 3.73 15.92
N CYS A 240 0.62 4.03 15.97
CA CYS A 240 0.08 5.15 16.73
C CYS A 240 -0.53 4.74 18.08
N ASP A 241 -0.58 3.45 18.41
CA ASP A 241 -1.36 2.89 19.52
C ASP A 241 -2.83 3.37 19.48
N LEU A 242 -3.51 3.04 18.38
CA LEU A 242 -4.86 3.48 18.05
C LEU A 242 -5.78 2.29 17.76
N ARG A 243 -7.05 2.41 18.18
CA ARG A 243 -8.08 1.51 17.67
C ARG A 243 -8.36 1.83 16.21
N THR A 244 -8.19 0.86 15.33
CA THR A 244 -8.36 1.07 13.90
C THR A 244 -9.23 0.02 13.25
N ILE A 245 -10.00 0.44 12.24
CA ILE A 245 -10.86 -0.41 11.43
C ILE A 245 -10.53 -0.15 9.96
N GLY A 246 -10.23 -1.20 9.21
CA GLY A 246 -10.01 -1.10 7.77
C GLY A 246 -11.32 -1.23 6.99
N ILE A 247 -11.56 -0.30 6.07
CA ILE A 247 -12.71 -0.26 5.16
C ILE A 247 -12.22 -0.31 3.73
N THR A 248 -12.66 -1.28 2.93
CA THR A 248 -12.32 -1.35 1.50
C THR A 248 -13.54 -1.47 0.60
N LYS A 249 -13.39 -0.96 -0.63
CA LYS A 249 -14.41 -1.06 -1.71
C LYS A 249 -14.36 -2.40 -2.46
N LYS A 250 -13.33 -3.22 -2.26
CA LYS A 250 -13.13 -4.52 -2.90
C LYS A 250 -12.52 -5.49 -1.89
N LEU A 251 -12.89 -6.77 -1.99
CA LEU A 251 -12.28 -7.82 -1.19
C LEU A 251 -10.79 -7.93 -1.58
N LEU A 252 -9.91 -7.71 -0.62
CA LEU A 252 -8.47 -7.79 -0.84
C LEU A 252 -7.93 -9.20 -0.56
N HIS A 253 -8.43 -9.84 0.49
CA HIS A 253 -8.00 -11.16 0.94
C HIS A 253 -9.12 -11.90 1.68
N GLY A 254 -9.08 -13.24 1.66
CA GLY A 254 -10.13 -14.10 2.20
C GLY A 254 -11.22 -14.43 1.17
N SER A 255 -12.27 -15.11 1.63
CA SER A 255 -13.42 -15.51 0.80
C SER A 255 -14.73 -15.11 1.46
N VAL A 256 -15.68 -14.66 0.63
CA VAL A 256 -17.06 -14.38 1.04
C VAL A 256 -17.94 -14.36 -0.22
N GLN A 257 -19.12 -14.96 -0.14
CA GLN A 257 -20.09 -14.87 -1.22
C GLN A 257 -20.86 -13.56 -1.10
N THR A 258 -20.63 -12.61 -2.01
CA THR A 258 -21.30 -11.31 -2.00
C THR A 258 -22.50 -11.23 -2.95
N THR A 259 -22.76 -12.27 -3.72
CA THR A 259 -23.88 -12.30 -4.67
C THR A 259 -25.21 -12.33 -3.92
N LYS A 260 -26.17 -11.53 -4.41
CA LYS A 260 -27.53 -11.42 -3.85
C LYS A 260 -27.57 -11.09 -2.35
N MET A 261 -26.59 -10.36 -1.83
CA MET A 261 -26.70 -9.83 -0.47
C MET A 261 -27.91 -8.91 -0.36
N SER A 262 -28.73 -9.09 0.67
CA SER A 262 -29.84 -8.20 1.05
C SER A 262 -29.30 -6.91 1.66
N CYS A 263 -30.11 -5.84 1.62
CA CYS A 263 -29.75 -4.59 2.29
C CYS A 263 -29.58 -4.83 3.80
N GLY A 264 -28.52 -4.26 4.40
CA GLY A 264 -28.16 -4.49 5.80
C GLY A 264 -27.53 -5.85 6.07
N GLU A 265 -27.40 -6.73 5.08
CA GLU A 265 -26.83 -8.05 5.29
C GLU A 265 -25.32 -7.96 5.55
N ILE A 266 -24.89 -8.69 6.57
CA ILE A 266 -23.49 -8.91 6.97
C ILE A 266 -23.15 -10.36 6.68
N ARG A 267 -22.03 -10.60 5.99
CA ARG A 267 -21.48 -11.94 5.77
C ARG A 267 -20.02 -11.97 6.20
N PRO A 268 -19.57 -12.98 6.97
CA PRO A 268 -18.18 -13.06 7.39
C PRO A 268 -17.24 -13.26 6.19
N ILE A 269 -16.07 -12.62 6.24
CA ILE A 269 -14.95 -12.91 5.37
C ILE A 269 -14.12 -13.99 6.05
N LEU A 270 -13.95 -15.13 5.39
CA LEU A 270 -13.27 -16.29 5.95
C LEU A 270 -11.85 -16.42 5.41
N GLN A 271 -10.93 -16.82 6.29
CA GLN A 271 -9.62 -17.33 5.96
C GLN A 271 -9.38 -18.61 6.76
N HIS A 272 -9.24 -19.76 6.08
CA HIS A 272 -9.16 -21.07 6.72
C HIS A 272 -10.27 -21.27 7.78
N ASP A 273 -11.51 -20.97 7.38
CA ASP A 273 -12.72 -21.04 8.21
C ASP A 273 -12.77 -20.09 9.43
N SER A 274 -11.75 -19.24 9.61
CA SER A 274 -11.73 -18.21 10.65
C SER A 274 -12.18 -16.85 10.09
N PRO A 275 -13.07 -16.12 10.80
CA PRO A 275 -13.48 -14.79 10.38
C PRO A 275 -12.34 -13.78 10.53
N ILE A 276 -12.06 -13.04 9.45
CA ILE A 276 -11.03 -11.98 9.41
C ILE A 276 -11.63 -10.59 9.10
N GLY A 277 -12.96 -10.50 9.11
CA GLY A 277 -13.72 -9.32 8.73
C GLY A 277 -15.13 -9.70 8.27
N ALA A 278 -15.83 -8.74 7.66
CA ALA A 278 -17.14 -8.97 7.07
C ALA A 278 -17.36 -8.16 5.79
N ALA A 279 -18.13 -8.72 4.87
CA ALA A 279 -18.79 -7.97 3.81
C ALA A 279 -20.11 -7.43 4.35
N LEU A 280 -20.35 -6.12 4.17
CA LEU A 280 -21.55 -5.43 4.61
C LEU A 280 -22.20 -4.74 3.42
N ARG A 281 -23.49 -5.01 3.17
CA ARG A 281 -24.26 -4.27 2.16
C ARG A 281 -25.01 -3.11 2.85
N PRO A 282 -24.56 -1.85 2.70
CA PRO A 282 -24.91 -0.79 3.63
C PRO A 282 -26.34 -0.27 3.50
N ASN A 283 -26.86 -0.08 2.28
CA ASN A 283 -28.20 0.46 2.07
C ASN A 283 -28.77 0.06 0.70
N PRO A 284 -30.07 0.31 0.44
CA PRO A 284 -30.72 -0.11 -0.80
C PRO A 284 -30.19 0.57 -2.05
N ARG A 285 -29.54 1.74 -1.93
CA ARG A 285 -29.03 2.54 -3.07
C ARG A 285 -27.76 1.95 -3.70
N THR A 286 -27.13 0.97 -3.06
CA THR A 286 -25.97 0.25 -3.61
C THR A 286 -26.20 -1.26 -3.57
N ALA A 287 -25.92 -1.91 -4.70
CA ALA A 287 -25.85 -3.37 -4.78
C ALA A 287 -24.46 -3.91 -4.38
N ARG A 288 -23.45 -3.04 -4.26
CA ARG A 288 -22.07 -3.41 -3.95
C ARG A 288 -21.80 -3.29 -2.45
N PRO A 289 -21.31 -4.36 -1.79
CA PRO A 289 -20.94 -4.28 -0.38
C PRO A 289 -19.65 -3.46 -0.19
N ILE A 290 -19.37 -3.13 1.07
CA ILE A 290 -18.04 -2.76 1.57
C ILE A 290 -17.46 -3.95 2.34
N PHE A 291 -16.16 -3.94 2.55
CA PHE A 291 -15.47 -4.96 3.32
C PHE A 291 -14.83 -4.31 4.53
N VAL A 292 -15.17 -4.82 5.71
CA VAL A 292 -14.73 -4.34 7.01
C VAL A 292 -13.75 -5.37 7.55
N SER A 293 -12.64 -4.92 8.12
CA SER A 293 -11.71 -5.80 8.84
C SER A 293 -11.09 -5.06 10.03
N PRO A 294 -10.92 -5.72 11.19
CA PRO A 294 -10.28 -5.07 12.33
C PRO A 294 -8.83 -4.73 11.99
N GLY A 295 -8.36 -3.59 12.49
CA GLY A 295 -6.99 -3.13 12.34
C GLY A 295 -6.16 -3.45 13.57
N HIS A 296 -6.44 -2.78 14.68
CA HIS A 296 -5.75 -2.90 15.97
C HIS A 296 -6.69 -2.52 17.13
N ARG A 297 -6.55 -3.20 18.28
CA ARG A 297 -7.31 -3.01 19.54
C ARG A 297 -8.83 -2.98 19.36
N ILE A 298 -9.30 -3.82 18.44
CA ILE A 298 -10.72 -4.04 18.17
C ILE A 298 -10.92 -5.42 17.56
N HIS A 299 -11.89 -6.15 18.07
CA HIS A 299 -12.34 -7.45 17.55
C HIS A 299 -13.28 -7.25 16.36
N CYS A 300 -13.48 -8.31 15.58
CA CYS A 300 -14.27 -8.23 14.34
C CYS A 300 -15.72 -7.79 14.59
N GLU A 301 -16.35 -8.28 15.66
CA GLU A 301 -17.75 -7.97 16.00
C GLU A 301 -17.90 -6.48 16.34
N GLN A 302 -17.12 -5.96 17.29
CA GLN A 302 -17.16 -4.54 17.63
C GLN A 302 -16.81 -3.64 16.44
N ALA A 303 -15.88 -4.05 15.57
CA ALA A 303 -15.55 -3.30 14.36
C ALA A 303 -16.76 -3.16 13.41
N ILE A 304 -17.54 -4.22 13.24
CA ILE A 304 -18.76 -4.19 12.42
C ILE A 304 -19.81 -3.29 13.06
N GLU A 305 -20.02 -3.39 14.37
CA GLU A 305 -20.95 -2.51 15.10
C GLU A 305 -20.59 -1.04 15.00
N GLN A 306 -19.29 -0.69 15.09
CA GLN A 306 -18.84 0.69 14.90
C GLN A 306 -19.14 1.19 13.50
N VAL A 307 -18.92 0.34 12.49
CA VAL A 307 -19.15 0.70 11.10
C VAL A 307 -20.63 0.94 10.85
N ASP A 308 -21.49 0.03 11.33
CA ASP A 308 -22.94 0.10 11.14
C ASP A 308 -23.53 1.38 11.73
N ARG A 309 -23.02 1.82 12.91
CA ARG A 309 -23.43 3.08 13.56
C ARG A 309 -23.22 4.34 12.73
N VAL A 310 -22.26 4.33 11.80
CA VAL A 310 -21.93 5.49 10.95
C VAL A 310 -22.18 5.20 9.47
N LEU A 311 -22.98 4.17 9.17
CA LEU A 311 -23.50 3.95 7.84
C LEU A 311 -24.65 4.91 7.54
N GLY A 312 -24.39 5.86 6.66
CA GLY A 312 -25.41 6.75 6.13
C GLY A 312 -26.07 6.24 4.84
N ARG A 313 -26.54 7.20 4.05
CA ARG A 313 -27.22 6.98 2.76
C ARG A 313 -26.28 6.59 1.61
N ARG A 314 -24.96 6.51 1.88
CA ARG A 314 -23.88 6.32 0.89
C ARG A 314 -23.33 4.91 0.96
N ARG A 315 -22.51 4.52 -0.02
CA ARG A 315 -21.88 3.18 0.00
C ARG A 315 -20.82 3.06 1.11
N LEU A 316 -20.04 4.11 1.34
CA LEU A 316 -19.04 4.12 2.40
C LEU A 316 -19.66 4.67 3.69
N PRO A 317 -19.12 4.28 4.86
CA PRO A 317 -19.41 4.97 6.11
C PRO A 317 -19.13 6.47 5.98
N ASP A 318 -19.93 7.31 6.63
CA ASP A 318 -19.87 8.76 6.45
C ASP A 318 -18.47 9.34 6.76
N PRO A 319 -17.75 8.94 7.83
CA PRO A 319 -16.40 9.42 8.08
C PRO A 319 -15.42 9.12 6.93
N ILE A 320 -15.47 7.90 6.38
CA ILE A 320 -14.62 7.51 5.23
C ILE A 320 -15.00 8.30 3.99
N TYR A 321 -16.30 8.47 3.71
CA TYR A 321 -16.75 9.25 2.56
C TYR A 321 -16.23 10.69 2.62
N TRP A 322 -16.29 11.33 3.79
CA TRP A 322 -15.82 12.70 3.94
C TRP A 322 -14.30 12.80 3.86
N ALA A 323 -13.55 11.90 4.49
CA ALA A 323 -12.10 11.86 4.37
C ALA A 323 -11.66 11.71 2.89
N ASP A 324 -12.29 10.77 2.15
CA ASP A 324 -12.06 10.51 0.72
C ASP A 324 -12.48 11.68 -0.19
N ARG A 325 -13.49 12.45 0.21
CA ARG A 325 -13.89 13.67 -0.51
C ARG A 325 -12.89 14.80 -0.29
N LEU A 326 -12.57 15.09 0.97
CA LEU A 326 -11.68 16.19 1.36
C LEU A 326 -10.27 15.97 0.81
N SER A 327 -9.74 14.75 0.90
CA SER A 327 -8.40 14.41 0.41
C SER A 327 -8.26 14.75 -1.08
N ARG A 328 -9.27 14.40 -1.89
CA ARG A 328 -9.31 14.69 -3.33
C ARG A 328 -9.56 16.16 -3.66
N GLU A 329 -10.34 16.88 -2.87
CA GLU A 329 -10.57 18.32 -3.07
C GLU A 329 -9.28 19.09 -2.77
N THR A 330 -8.58 18.75 -1.68
CA THR A 330 -7.30 19.38 -1.34
C THR A 330 -6.20 19.04 -2.35
N ALA A 331 -6.11 17.80 -2.84
CA ALA A 331 -5.11 17.41 -3.85
C ALA A 331 -5.33 18.06 -5.23
N LYS A 332 -6.45 18.75 -5.46
CA LYS A 332 -6.72 19.50 -6.70
C LYS A 332 -6.45 21.00 -6.57
N SER A 333 -6.34 21.48 -5.33
CA SER A 333 -6.15 22.90 -4.99
C SER A 333 -4.67 23.27 -5.08
#